data_AF-A0AAE9J554-F1
#
_entry.id   AF-A0AAE9J554-F1
#
_cell.length_a   1.000
_cell.length_b   1.000
_cell.length_c   1.000
_cell.angle_alpha   90.00
_cell.angle_beta   90.00
_cell.angle_gamma   90.00
#
_symmetry.space_group_name_H-M   'P 1'
#
loop_
_entity.id
_entity.type
_entity.pdbx_description
1 polymer ?
#
loop_
_entity_poly.entity_id
_entity_poly.type
_entity_poly.pdbx_seq_one_letter_code
_entity_poly.pdbx_strand_id
1 'polypeptide(L)' 'MIPHDQPVLGISKKNFVDLLEFAEDQLEMDRVLAVFEKSRVKATEGFPRTLRYVGFRPYAIDEHPASLPSEKYFIMSYKV' A
#
# COMPACT_ATOMS: atom_id res chain seq x y z
N MET A 1 1.24 -0.40 9.31
CA MET A 1 2.27 -1.04 8.45
C MET A 1 1.81 -2.44 8.11
N ILE A 2 1.97 -2.87 6.86
CA ILE A 2 1.54 -4.20 6.42
C ILE A 2 2.55 -5.25 6.94
N PRO A 3 2.10 -6.34 7.60
CA PRO A 3 2.99 -7.41 8.06
C PRO A 3 3.77 -8.03 6.89
N HIS A 4 5.05 -8.27 7.09
CA HIS A 4 6.00 -8.64 6.03
C HIS A 4 6.09 -10.15 5.80
N ASP A 5 5.61 -10.93 6.76
CA ASP A 5 5.63 -12.38 6.85
C ASP A 5 4.27 -13.02 6.57
N GLN A 6 3.27 -12.22 6.16
CA GLN A 6 1.93 -12.73 5.94
C GLN A 6 1.90 -13.60 4.67
N PRO A 7 1.48 -14.88 4.75
CA PRO A 7 1.35 -15.72 3.56
C PRO A 7 0.33 -15.11 2.61
N VAL A 8 0.71 -14.96 1.33
CA VAL A 8 -0.10 -14.32 0.28
C VAL A 8 -1.50 -14.95 0.15
N LEU A 9 -1.63 -16.25 0.47
CA LEU A 9 -2.88 -17.00 0.46
C LEU A 9 -3.81 -16.69 1.65
N GLY A 10 -3.28 -16.15 2.75
CA GLY A 10 -4.04 -15.74 3.93
C GLY A 10 -4.60 -14.31 3.83
N ILE A 11 -4.33 -13.62 2.73
CA ILE A 11 -4.74 -12.24 2.53
C ILE A 11 -6.14 -12.24 1.93
N SER A 12 -7.13 -11.92 2.78
CA SER A 12 -8.52 -11.75 2.34
C SER A 12 -8.61 -10.52 1.43
N LYS A 13 -8.75 -10.75 0.13
CA LYS A 13 -9.06 -9.70 -0.85
C LYS A 13 -10.29 -8.91 -0.44
N LYS A 14 -11.31 -9.60 0.08
CA LYS A 14 -12.55 -8.98 0.56
C LYS A 14 -12.27 -7.95 1.63
N ASN A 15 -11.54 -8.31 2.68
CA ASN A 15 -11.23 -7.36 3.77
C ASN A 15 -10.44 -6.14 3.26
N PHE A 16 -9.62 -6.30 2.23
CA PHE A 16 -8.88 -5.20 1.63
C PHE A 16 -9.79 -4.28 0.80
N VAL A 17 -10.74 -4.82 0.06
CA VAL A 17 -11.75 -4.04 -0.69
C VAL A 17 -12.67 -3.31 0.28
N ASP A 18 -13.21 -4.01 1.29
CA ASP A 18 -14.07 -3.43 2.32
C ASP A 18 -13.37 -2.25 3.03
N LEU A 19 -12.05 -2.33 3.22
CA LEU A 19 -11.24 -1.22 3.79
C LEU A 19 -11.14 -0.02 2.85
N LEU A 20 -10.99 -0.24 1.54
CA LEU A 20 -10.94 0.85 0.56
C LEU A 20 -12.30 1.54 0.44
N GLU A 21 -13.39 0.76 0.37
CA GLU A 21 -14.76 1.28 0.37
C GLU A 21 -15.03 2.11 1.63
N PHE A 22 -14.60 1.62 2.81
CA PHE A 22 -14.74 2.39 4.04
C PHE A 22 -13.94 3.71 4.02
N ALA A 23 -12.73 3.70 3.43
CA ALA A 23 -11.92 4.91 3.32
C ALA A 23 -12.56 5.96 2.37
N GLU A 24 -13.24 5.50 1.33
CA GLU A 24 -14.01 6.34 0.40
C GLU A 24 -15.27 6.89 1.06
N ASP A 25 -16.17 5.99 1.45
CA ASP A 25 -17.56 6.31 1.76
C ASP A 25 -17.73 6.92 3.16
N GLN A 26 -16.86 6.56 4.11
CA GLN A 26 -17.02 6.94 5.51
C GLN A 26 -15.98 7.96 5.97
N LEU A 27 -14.77 7.93 5.42
CA LEU A 27 -13.68 8.83 5.81
C LEU A 27 -13.44 9.95 4.80
N GLU A 28 -14.09 9.92 3.64
CA GLU A 28 -13.94 10.92 2.56
C GLU A 28 -12.45 11.15 2.21
N MET A 29 -11.67 10.08 2.16
CA MET A 29 -10.23 10.17 1.90
C MET A 29 -9.95 10.24 0.40
N ASP A 30 -9.19 11.25 -0.04
CA ASP A 30 -8.78 11.37 -1.45
C ASP A 30 -7.75 10.31 -1.90
N ARG A 31 -7.04 9.70 -0.94
CA ARG A 31 -5.89 8.84 -1.22
C ARG A 31 -5.57 7.89 -0.07
N VAL A 32 -5.29 6.63 -0.41
CA VAL A 32 -4.76 5.62 0.52
C VAL A 32 -3.29 5.35 0.20
N LEU A 33 -2.44 5.33 1.24
CA LEU A 33 -1.00 5.02 1.13
C LEU A 33 -0.66 3.67 1.75
N ALA A 34 -0.14 2.76 0.94
CA ALA A 34 0.44 1.50 1.39
C ALA A 34 1.96 1.68 1.56
N VAL A 35 2.43 1.58 2.80
CA VAL A 35 3.82 1.86 3.19
C VAL A 35 4.55 0.57 3.55
N PHE A 36 5.70 0.36 2.93
CA PHE A 36 6.56 -0.81 3.10
C PHE A 36 7.98 -0.39 3.47
N GLU A 37 8.65 -1.14 4.35
CA GLU A 37 10.10 -0.99 4.54
C GLU A 37 10.84 -1.66 3.37
N LYS A 38 11.72 -0.91 2.70
CA LYS A 38 12.50 -1.42 1.55
C LYS A 38 13.38 -2.62 1.90
N SER A 39 13.87 -2.68 3.14
CA SER A 39 14.68 -3.81 3.63
C SER A 39 13.90 -5.12 3.72
N ARG A 40 12.56 -5.07 3.74
CA ARG A 40 11.70 -6.23 3.98
C ARG A 40 10.83 -6.62 2.79
N VAL A 41 10.82 -5.81 1.73
CA VAL A 41 9.89 -5.97 0.61
C VAL A 41 10.59 -5.70 -0.72
N LYS A 42 10.33 -6.58 -1.69
CA LYS A 42 10.67 -6.33 -3.09
C LYS A 42 9.45 -5.78 -3.83
N ALA A 43 9.61 -4.64 -4.51
CA ALA A 43 8.52 -3.95 -5.19
C ALA A 43 7.87 -4.75 -6.35
N THR A 44 8.53 -5.82 -6.83
CA THR A 44 8.09 -6.68 -7.94
C THR A 44 7.50 -8.01 -7.51
N GLU A 45 7.55 -8.34 -6.21
CA GLU A 45 7.13 -9.63 -5.67
C GLU A 45 6.13 -9.42 -4.51
N GLY A 46 5.47 -10.50 -4.08
CA GLY A 46 4.61 -10.49 -2.90
C GLY A 46 3.50 -9.44 -2.91
N PHE A 47 3.29 -8.80 -1.75
CA PHE A 47 2.17 -7.88 -1.52
C PHE A 47 2.15 -6.65 -2.44
N PRO A 48 3.28 -5.94 -2.69
CA PRO A 48 3.31 -4.84 -3.65
C PRO A 48 2.81 -5.23 -5.06
N ARG A 49 3.16 -6.44 -5.52
CA ARG A 49 2.67 -6.93 -6.81
C ARG A 49 1.15 -7.10 -6.80
N THR A 50 0.60 -7.66 -5.72
CA THR A 50 -0.86 -7.77 -5.54
C THR A 50 -1.54 -6.40 -5.57
N LEU A 51 -0.98 -5.40 -4.89
CA LEU A 51 -1.52 -4.05 -4.87
C LEU A 51 -1.56 -3.39 -6.25
N ARG A 52 -0.59 -3.68 -7.13
CA ARG A 52 -0.64 -3.19 -8.53
C ARG A 52 -1.86 -3.70 -9.27
N TYR A 53 -2.31 -4.93 -9.01
CA TYR A 53 -3.51 -5.48 -9.64
C TYR A 53 -4.80 -4.85 -9.11
N VAL A 54 -4.79 -4.33 -7.88
CA VAL A 54 -5.92 -3.60 -7.29
C VAL A 54 -5.98 -2.14 -7.76
N GLY A 55 -4.89 -1.61 -8.33
CA GLY A 55 -4.84 -0.25 -8.89
C GLY A 55 -3.85 0.68 -8.18
N PHE A 56 -3.18 0.21 -7.12
CA PHE A 56 -2.14 1.00 -6.47
C PHE A 56 -0.95 1.25 -7.42
N ARG A 57 -0.41 2.46 -7.37
CA ARG A 57 0.77 2.87 -8.15
C ARG A 57 1.91 3.29 -7.22
N PRO A 58 3.18 3.06 -7.60
CA PRO A 58 4.31 3.60 -6.85
C PRO A 58 4.15 5.10 -6.62
N TYR A 59 4.40 5.53 -5.40
CA TYR A 59 4.40 6.95 -5.05
C TYR A 59 5.69 7.59 -5.52
N ALA A 60 5.63 8.81 -6.06
CA ALA A 60 6.82 9.50 -6.55
C ALA A 60 7.75 9.84 -5.37
N ILE A 61 9.06 9.68 -5.56
CA ILE A 61 10.09 9.87 -4.52
C ILE A 61 10.00 11.29 -3.93
N ASP A 62 9.75 12.28 -4.79
CA ASP A 62 9.69 13.70 -4.42
C ASP A 62 8.41 14.08 -3.66
N GLU A 63 7.43 13.17 -3.58
CA GLU A 63 6.17 13.38 -2.87
C GLU A 63 6.18 12.75 -1.46
N HIS A 64 7.23 12.02 -1.08
CA HIS A 64 7.32 11.36 0.23
C HIS A 64 7.21 12.38 1.38
N PRO A 65 6.31 12.18 2.35
CA PRO A 65 6.25 13.03 3.52
C PRO A 65 7.54 12.86 4.34
N ALA A 66 7.97 13.92 5.03
CA ALA A 66 9.21 13.91 5.82
C ALA A 66 9.27 12.78 6.87
N SER A 67 8.11 12.33 7.34
CA SER A 67 7.99 11.20 8.27
C SER A 67 8.23 9.82 7.63
N LEU A 68 8.16 9.70 6.31
CA LEU A 68 8.36 8.47 5.55
C LEU A 68 9.42 8.67 4.45
N PRO A 69 10.70 8.81 4.82
CA PRO A 69 11.78 9.08 3.87
C PRO A 69 11.88 7.97 2.81
N SER A 70 12.09 8.39 1.57
CA SER A 70 12.18 7.51 0.40
C SER A 70 13.34 6.53 0.47
N GLU A 71 14.39 6.80 1.24
CA GLU A 71 15.51 5.86 1.43
C GLU A 71 15.12 4.60 2.20
N LYS A 72 14.20 4.74 3.17
CA LYS A 72 13.78 3.63 4.04
C LYS A 72 12.47 2.98 3.57
N TYR A 73 11.56 3.77 3.01
CA TYR A 73 10.22 3.32 2.70
C TYR A 73 9.95 3.27 1.19
N PHE A 74 9.23 2.25 0.79
CA PHE A 74 8.59 2.14 -0.50
C PHE A 74 7.09 2.37 -0.29
N ILE A 75 6.52 3.37 -0.97
CA ILE A 75 5.12 3.73 -0.82
C ILE A 75 4.41 3.45 -2.15
N MET A 76 3.21 2.89 -2.06
CA MET A 76 2.27 2.84 -3.15
C MET A 76 1.02 3.63 -2.76
N SER A 77 0.43 4.34 -3.71
CA SER A 77 -0.79 5.09 -3.52
C SER A 77 -1.93 4.50 -4.33
N TYR A 78 -3.13 4.57 -3.77
CA TYR A 78 -4.39 4.35 -4.46
C TYR A 78 -5.17 5.64 -4.35
N LYS A 79 -5.57 6.18 -5.50
CA LYS A 79 -6.55 7.26 -5.53
C LYS A 79 -7.90 6.60 -5.35
N VAL A 80 -8.58 7.00 -4.28
CA VAL A 80 -9.94 6.60 -4.00
C VAL A 80 -10.85 7.32 -5.00
#